data_AF-A0A5C1QGN2-F1
#
_entry.id   AF-A0A5C1QGN2-F1
#
_cell.length_a   1.000
_cell.length_b   1.000
_cell.length_c   1.000
_cell.angle_alpha   90.00
_cell.angle_beta   90.00
_cell.angle_gamma   90.00
#
_symmetry.space_group_name_H-M   'P 1'
#
loop_
_entity.id
_entity.type
_entity.pdbx_description
1 polymer ?
#
loop_
_entity_poly.entity_id
_entity_poly.type
_entity_poly.pdbx_seq_one_letter_code
_entity_poly.pdbx_strand_id
1 'polypeptide(L)'
;MKYFKPLFLVTVLALLASCAGFRPGIADDDALGIIESLNGSQADVLIESSLLPFVFDSEILDSDTQLRRLWNGLIDAGYILDDPVVVSRRPVLPSDALIFSENWEIQTYFNNLLTSEDSFVEIQAAGQRVYMVLRSGKKGHVSILAWKGVQS
;
A
#
# COMPACT_ATOMS: atom_id res chain seq x y z
N MET A 1 -8.11 63.42 11.87
CA MET A 1 -8.43 62.07 12.37
C MET A 1 -8.78 61.19 11.18
N LYS A 2 -7.91 60.22 10.84
CA LYS A 2 -8.06 59.36 9.67
C LYS A 2 -8.87 58.12 10.07
N TYR A 3 -10.02 57.92 9.43
CA TYR A 3 -10.84 56.72 9.58
C TYR A 3 -10.11 55.53 8.96
N PHE A 4 -9.50 54.71 9.82
CA PHE A 4 -8.83 53.48 9.45
C PHE A 4 -9.91 52.39 9.28
N LYS A 5 -10.18 51.97 8.05
CA LYS A 5 -11.21 50.98 7.69
C LYS A 5 -10.92 49.62 8.35
N PRO A 6 -11.79 49.08 9.23
CA PRO A 6 -11.60 47.76 9.82
C PRO A 6 -12.16 46.63 8.96
N LEU A 7 -12.55 46.90 7.70
CA LEU A 7 -13.27 45.93 6.87
C LEU A 7 -12.34 44.95 6.12
N PHE A 8 -11.05 45.25 6.00
CA PHE A 8 -10.12 44.43 5.21
C PHE A 8 -9.45 43.30 6.01
N LEU A 9 -9.50 43.35 7.35
CA LEU A 9 -8.78 42.41 8.21
C LEU A 9 -9.53 41.07 8.39
N VAL A 10 -10.85 41.07 8.21
CA VAL A 10 -11.68 39.87 8.47
C VAL A 10 -11.67 38.89 7.29
N THR A 11 -11.38 39.35 6.07
CA THR A 11 -11.40 38.50 4.86
C THR A 11 -10.16 37.61 4.70
N VAL A 12 -9.01 38.01 5.27
CA VAL A 12 -7.75 37.24 5.13
C VAL A 12 -7.71 36.03 6.09
N LEU A 13 -8.45 36.06 7.19
CA LEU A 13 -8.42 34.99 8.20
C LEU A 13 -9.28 33.76 7.83
N ALA A 14 -10.19 33.88 6.87
CA ALA A 14 -11.05 32.78 6.41
C ALA A 14 -10.37 31.83 5.40
N LEU A 15 -9.19 32.18 4.87
CA LEU A 15 -8.48 31.40 3.84
C LEU A 15 -7.52 30.32 4.40
N LEU A 16 -7.31 30.27 5.72
CA LEU A 16 -6.43 29.27 6.35
C LEU A 16 -7.17 28.06 6.93
N ALA A 17 -8.50 28.04 6.87
CA ALA A 17 -9.31 26.95 7.40
C ALA A 17 -9.54 25.79 6.41
N SER A 18 -8.93 25.83 5.21
CA SER A 18 -8.94 24.70 4.29
C SER A 18 -7.69 23.82 4.50
N CYS A 19 -7.53 23.30 5.72
CA CYS A 19 -6.89 22.00 5.86
C CYS A 19 -7.86 21.00 5.23
N ALA A 20 -7.73 20.84 3.92
CA ALA A 20 -8.38 19.79 3.15
C ALA A 20 -8.28 18.50 3.95
N GLY A 21 -9.44 17.86 4.18
CA GLY A 21 -9.53 16.63 4.94
C GLY A 21 -8.61 15.57 4.35
N PHE A 22 -7.44 15.42 4.96
CA PHE A 22 -6.53 14.31 4.72
C PHE A 22 -7.27 13.05 5.17
N ARG A 23 -7.82 12.28 4.22
CA ARG A 23 -8.23 10.91 4.52
C ARG A 23 -6.98 10.20 5.02
N PRO A 24 -7.01 9.55 6.20
CA PRO A 24 -5.87 8.77 6.63
C PRO A 24 -5.68 7.63 5.62
N GLY A 25 -4.64 7.75 4.78
CA GLY A 25 -4.12 6.63 4.01
C GLY A 25 -3.52 5.58 4.94
N ILE A 26 -3.12 4.45 4.37
CA ILE A 26 -2.43 3.35 5.08
C ILE A 26 -1.28 3.89 5.94
N ALA A 27 -1.22 3.61 7.24
CA ALA A 27 -0.09 4.04 8.07
C ALA A 27 1.15 3.18 7.79
N ASP A 28 2.33 3.70 8.10
CA ASP A 28 3.58 2.94 7.94
C ASP A 28 3.58 1.69 8.84
N ASP A 29 3.03 1.81 10.06
CA ASP A 29 2.82 0.70 10.99
C ASP A 29 1.91 -0.40 10.42
N ASP A 30 0.91 -0.03 9.61
CA ASP A 30 0.03 -1.03 8.98
C ASP A 30 0.81 -1.86 7.94
N ALA A 31 1.68 -1.22 7.17
CA ALA A 31 2.52 -1.89 6.19
C ALA A 31 3.56 -2.78 6.87
N LEU A 32 4.16 -2.32 7.97
CA LEU A 32 5.09 -3.11 8.77
C LEU A 32 4.39 -4.28 9.48
N GLY A 33 3.13 -4.14 9.88
CA GLY A 33 2.34 -5.23 10.46
C GLY A 33 2.12 -6.42 9.51
N ILE A 34 2.08 -6.17 8.20
CA ILE A 34 2.08 -7.24 7.18
C ILE A 34 3.41 -8.00 7.20
N ILE A 35 4.52 -7.28 7.30
CA ILE A 35 5.86 -7.88 7.38
C ILE A 35 6.02 -8.66 8.69
N GLU A 36 5.51 -8.13 9.80
CA GLU A 36 5.48 -8.84 11.09
C GLU A 36 4.66 -10.13 11.00
N SER A 37 3.52 -10.11 10.29
CA SER A 37 2.71 -11.31 10.06
C SER A 37 3.46 -12.36 9.24
N LEU A 38 4.18 -11.95 8.21
CA LEU A 38 5.05 -12.81 7.40
C LEU A 38 6.18 -13.41 8.23
N ASN A 39 6.99 -12.57 8.87
CA ASN A 39 8.12 -13.01 9.69
C ASN A 39 7.67 -13.87 10.90
N GLY A 40 6.47 -13.60 11.43
CA GLY A 40 5.84 -14.37 12.50
C GLY A 40 5.15 -15.66 12.05
N SER A 41 5.27 -16.06 10.78
CA SER A 41 4.65 -17.28 10.23
C SER A 41 3.11 -17.30 10.33
N GLN A 42 2.46 -16.13 10.28
CA GLN A 42 1.01 -15.98 10.41
C GLN A 42 0.33 -16.02 9.04
N ALA A 43 0.44 -17.16 8.34
CA ALA A 43 -0.08 -17.32 6.98
C ALA A 43 -1.58 -16.99 6.86
N ASP A 44 -2.40 -17.43 7.81
CA ASP A 44 -3.85 -17.20 7.79
C ASP A 44 -4.20 -15.70 7.83
N VAL A 45 -3.46 -14.89 8.60
CA VAL A 45 -3.63 -13.43 8.64
C VAL A 45 -3.34 -12.82 7.27
N LEU A 46 -2.24 -13.24 6.62
CA LEU A 46 -1.87 -12.75 5.29
C LEU A 46 -2.89 -13.15 4.22
N ILE A 47 -3.42 -14.37 4.30
CA ILE A 47 -4.47 -14.86 3.40
C ILE A 47 -5.75 -14.04 3.58
N GLU A 48 -6.21 -13.85 4.82
CA GLU A 48 -7.42 -13.07 5.13
C GLU A 48 -7.29 -11.59 4.76
N SER A 49 -6.09 -11.04 4.89
CA SER A 49 -5.77 -9.68 4.45
C SER A 49 -5.59 -9.56 2.94
N SER A 50 -5.44 -10.64 2.18
CA SER A 50 -5.26 -10.56 0.72
C SER A 50 -6.59 -10.42 -0.01
N LEU A 51 -6.65 -9.52 -0.99
CA LEU A 51 -7.86 -9.26 -1.78
C LEU A 51 -7.68 -9.84 -3.19
N LEU A 52 -8.63 -10.68 -3.62
CA LEU A 52 -8.66 -11.22 -4.98
C LEU A 52 -9.38 -10.27 -5.95
N PRO A 53 -8.92 -10.16 -7.21
CA PRO A 53 -7.68 -10.73 -7.73
C PRO A 53 -6.44 -10.07 -7.12
N PHE A 54 -5.36 -10.84 -6.93
CA PHE A 54 -4.13 -10.43 -6.24
C PHE A 54 -2.93 -10.51 -7.19
N VAL A 55 -2.07 -9.49 -7.21
CA VAL A 55 -0.85 -9.52 -8.03
C VAL A 55 0.33 -10.05 -7.21
N PHE A 56 0.94 -11.14 -7.67
CA PHE A 56 2.19 -11.64 -7.10
C PHE A 56 3.27 -11.67 -8.17
N ASP A 57 4.33 -10.87 -7.99
CA ASP A 57 5.39 -10.66 -8.97
C ASP A 57 4.83 -10.32 -10.38
N SER A 58 4.85 -11.25 -11.33
CA SER A 58 4.32 -11.06 -12.69
C SER A 58 2.98 -11.75 -12.96
N GLU A 59 2.36 -12.36 -11.95
CA GLU A 59 1.16 -13.18 -12.08
C GLU A 59 -0.03 -12.59 -11.33
N ILE A 60 -1.25 -12.86 -11.82
CA ILE A 60 -2.50 -12.55 -11.13
C ILE A 60 -3.03 -13.86 -10.53
N LEU A 61 -3.20 -13.87 -9.21
CA LEU A 61 -3.85 -14.95 -8.46
C LEU A 61 -5.34 -14.62 -8.35
N ASP A 62 -6.19 -15.60 -8.67
CA ASP A 62 -7.64 -15.45 -8.76
C ASP A 62 -8.40 -16.36 -7.77
N SER A 63 -7.67 -17.10 -6.93
CA SER A 63 -8.26 -18.04 -5.99
C SER A 63 -7.56 -18.08 -4.62
N ASP A 64 -8.34 -18.39 -3.57
CA ASP A 64 -7.82 -18.59 -2.21
C ASP A 64 -6.79 -19.72 -2.14
N THR A 65 -6.92 -20.73 -3.01
CA THR A 65 -5.95 -21.83 -3.10
C THR A 65 -4.57 -21.32 -3.53
N GLN A 66 -4.50 -20.38 -4.46
CA GLN A 66 -3.24 -19.77 -4.88
C GLN A 66 -2.67 -18.85 -3.79
N LEU A 67 -3.50 -18.04 -3.13
CA LEU A 67 -3.06 -17.22 -1.99
C LEU A 67 -2.48 -18.09 -0.85
N ARG A 68 -3.14 -19.20 -0.54
CA ARG A 68 -2.65 -20.18 0.44
C ARG A 68 -1.30 -20.75 0.03
N ARG A 69 -1.13 -21.13 -1.24
CA ARG A 69 0.16 -21.65 -1.74
C ARG A 69 1.25 -20.59 -1.70
N LEU A 70 0.93 -19.34 -2.06
CA LEU A 70 1.85 -18.22 -2.00
C LEU A 70 2.37 -18.01 -0.57
N TRP A 71 1.48 -17.70 0.36
CA TRP A 71 1.89 -17.26 1.69
C TRP A 71 2.55 -18.39 2.50
N ASN A 72 2.00 -19.60 2.44
CA ASN A 72 2.65 -20.76 3.06
C ASN A 72 3.99 -21.05 2.37
N GLY A 73 4.07 -20.94 1.04
CA GLY A 73 5.32 -21.17 0.32
C GLY A 73 6.44 -20.21 0.71
N LEU A 74 6.13 -18.92 0.90
CA LEU A 74 7.11 -17.94 1.39
C LEU A 74 7.56 -18.26 2.82
N ILE A 75 6.62 -18.57 3.72
CA ILE A 75 6.91 -18.90 5.11
C ILE A 75 7.72 -20.20 5.22
N ASP A 76 7.31 -21.26 4.53
CA ASP A 76 7.98 -22.57 4.52
C ASP A 76 9.38 -22.48 3.91
N ALA A 77 9.61 -21.55 2.98
CA ALA A 77 10.92 -21.27 2.42
C ALA A 77 11.83 -20.46 3.38
N GLY A 78 11.33 -20.04 4.54
CA GLY A 78 12.05 -19.20 5.49
C GLY A 78 12.28 -17.79 4.96
N TYR A 79 11.36 -17.26 4.15
CA TYR A 79 11.45 -15.90 3.65
C TYR A 79 11.21 -14.90 4.79
N ILE A 80 12.28 -14.24 5.22
CA ILE A 80 12.29 -13.26 6.31
C ILE A 80 12.79 -11.93 5.77
N LEU A 81 12.15 -10.85 6.21
CA LEU A 81 12.53 -9.47 5.94
C LEU A 81 13.07 -8.85 7.22
N ASP A 82 14.40 -8.87 7.37
CA ASP A 82 15.09 -8.33 8.56
C ASP A 82 15.20 -6.81 8.51
N ASP A 83 14.98 -6.17 9.66
CA ASP A 83 15.00 -4.71 9.86
C ASP A 83 14.22 -3.94 8.78
N PRO A 84 12.92 -4.24 8.56
CA PRO A 84 12.14 -3.62 7.51
C PRO A 84 11.88 -2.14 7.82
N VAL A 85 12.11 -1.28 6.83
CA VAL A 85 11.83 0.16 6.89
C VAL A 85 11.02 0.58 5.68
N VAL A 86 9.94 1.33 5.91
CA VAL A 86 9.17 1.96 4.83
C VAL A 86 10.01 3.08 4.21
N VAL A 87 10.37 2.92 2.94
CA VAL A 87 11.17 3.89 2.19
C VAL A 87 10.27 4.93 1.52
N SER A 88 9.14 4.49 1.00
CA SER A 88 8.19 5.35 0.28
C SER A 88 6.77 4.83 0.43
N ARG A 89 5.84 5.76 0.58
CA ARG A 89 4.40 5.52 0.54
C ARG A 89 3.73 6.64 -0.23
N ARG A 90 2.89 6.27 -1.19
CA ARG A 90 2.14 7.21 -2.03
C ARG A 90 0.89 6.56 -2.60
N PRO A 91 -0.08 7.33 -3.13
CA PRO A 91 -1.13 6.75 -3.96
C PRO A 91 -0.54 5.88 -5.08
N VAL A 92 -1.19 4.76 -5.36
CA VAL A 92 -0.82 3.92 -6.49
C VAL A 92 -1.12 4.63 -7.80
N LEU A 93 -0.23 4.45 -8.77
CA LEU A 93 -0.35 4.98 -10.12
C LEU A 93 -0.44 3.81 -11.11
N PRO A 94 -1.14 3.96 -12.25
CA PRO A 94 -1.14 2.93 -13.27
C PRO A 94 0.25 2.52 -13.77
N SER A 95 1.19 3.45 -13.79
CA SER A 95 2.59 3.20 -14.16
C SER A 95 3.33 2.26 -13.20
N ASP A 96 2.83 2.06 -11.98
CA ASP A 96 3.43 1.15 -11.00
C ASP A 96 3.33 -0.30 -11.44
N ALA A 97 2.44 -0.62 -12.39
CA ALA A 97 2.38 -1.92 -13.04
C ALA A 97 3.74 -2.40 -13.55
N LEU A 98 4.58 -1.49 -14.06
CA LEU A 98 5.91 -1.80 -14.62
C LEU A 98 6.90 -2.32 -13.56
N ILE A 99 6.65 -2.05 -12.28
CA ILE A 99 7.44 -2.62 -11.17
C ILE A 99 7.15 -4.12 -11.05
N PHE A 100 5.91 -4.52 -11.31
CA PHE A 100 5.44 -5.90 -11.23
C PHE A 100 5.73 -6.67 -12.54
N SER A 101 5.30 -6.15 -13.68
CA SER A 101 5.51 -6.77 -14.99
C SER A 101 5.25 -5.80 -16.15
N GLU A 102 5.91 -6.01 -17.28
CA GLU A 102 5.59 -5.34 -18.54
C GLU A 102 4.38 -5.95 -19.26
N ASN A 103 3.83 -7.06 -18.76
CA ASN A 103 2.70 -7.72 -19.42
C ASN A 103 1.43 -6.85 -19.39
N TRP A 104 0.57 -7.04 -20.39
CA TRP A 104 -0.65 -6.25 -20.55
C TRP A 104 -1.69 -6.56 -19.46
N GLU A 105 -1.67 -7.75 -18.87
CA GLU A 105 -2.63 -8.18 -17.84
C GLU A 105 -2.44 -7.42 -16.54
N ILE A 106 -1.20 -7.29 -16.07
CA ILE A 106 -0.83 -6.50 -14.89
C ILE A 106 -1.08 -5.02 -15.14
N GLN A 107 -0.75 -4.51 -16.33
CA GLN A 107 -1.11 -3.13 -16.70
C GLN A 107 -2.63 -2.92 -16.65
N THR A 108 -3.42 -3.86 -17.15
CA THR A 108 -4.89 -3.79 -17.13
C THR A 108 -5.44 -3.84 -15.70
N TYR A 109 -4.86 -4.69 -14.84
CA TYR A 109 -5.20 -4.77 -13.42
C TYR A 109 -5.01 -3.41 -12.74
N PHE A 110 -3.83 -2.80 -12.89
CA PHE A 110 -3.51 -1.51 -12.25
C PHE A 110 -4.38 -0.37 -12.78
N ASN A 111 -4.73 -0.39 -14.07
CA ASN A 111 -5.60 0.62 -14.68
C ASN A 111 -7.06 0.52 -14.23
N ASN A 112 -7.58 -0.70 -14.07
CA ASN A 112 -9.02 -0.94 -13.95
C ASN A 112 -9.49 -1.28 -12.54
N LEU A 113 -8.64 -1.86 -11.70
CA LEU A 113 -9.04 -2.42 -10.39
C LEU A 113 -8.46 -1.63 -9.19
N LEU A 114 -7.39 -0.88 -9.44
CA LEU A 114 -6.78 -0.02 -8.43
C LEU A 114 -7.28 1.42 -8.57
N THR A 115 -7.33 2.13 -7.45
CA THR A 115 -7.82 3.51 -7.35
C THR A 115 -6.82 4.38 -6.63
N SER A 116 -6.97 5.70 -6.70
CA SER A 116 -6.09 6.65 -5.98
C SER A 116 -6.21 6.57 -4.45
N GLU A 117 -7.19 5.83 -3.92
CA GLU A 117 -7.31 5.55 -2.48
C GLU A 117 -6.41 4.37 -2.04
N ASP A 118 -5.87 3.61 -2.99
CA ASP A 118 -4.91 2.55 -2.72
C ASP A 118 -3.50 3.13 -2.60
N SER A 119 -2.71 2.55 -1.70
CA SER A 119 -1.36 3.01 -1.39
C SER A 119 -0.34 2.04 -1.97
N PHE A 120 0.57 2.57 -2.79
CA PHE A 120 1.81 1.89 -3.15
C PHE A 120 2.84 2.11 -2.03
N VAL A 121 3.42 1.03 -1.54
CA VAL A 121 4.40 1.03 -0.44
C VAL A 121 5.66 0.30 -0.88
N GLU A 122 6.80 0.93 -0.63
CA GLU A 122 8.14 0.35 -0.81
C GLU A 122 8.79 0.14 0.55
N ILE A 123 9.21 -1.08 0.82
CA ILE A 123 9.92 -1.49 2.04
C ILE A 123 11.33 -1.94 1.66
N GLN A 124 12.31 -1.50 2.43
CA GLN A 124 13.69 -1.99 2.37
C GLN A 124 13.94 -2.84 3.62
N ALA A 125 14.46 -4.05 3.45
CA ALA A 125 14.81 -4.96 4.53
C ALA A 125 16.11 -5.68 4.15
N ALA A 126 17.16 -5.62 4.98
CA ALA A 126 18.47 -6.29 4.79
C ALA A 126 18.88 -6.71 3.35
N GLY A 127 19.07 -5.76 2.42
CA GLY A 127 19.49 -6.06 1.04
C GLY A 127 18.39 -6.64 0.13
N GLN A 128 17.14 -6.49 0.53
CA GLN A 128 15.95 -6.85 -0.23
C GLN A 128 14.98 -5.68 -0.25
N ARG A 129 14.21 -5.60 -1.33
CA ARG A 129 13.16 -4.61 -1.49
C ARG A 129 11.83 -5.30 -1.72
N VAL A 130 10.81 -4.81 -1.06
CA VAL A 130 9.44 -5.29 -1.22
C VAL A 130 8.55 -4.15 -1.66
N TYR A 131 7.71 -4.44 -2.64
CA TYR A 131 6.69 -3.54 -3.14
C TYR A 131 5.32 -4.13 -2.84
N MET A 132 4.44 -3.30 -2.27
CA MET A 132 3.07 -3.67 -1.96
C MET A 132 2.08 -2.64 -2.48
N VAL A 133 0.89 -3.11 -2.83
CA VAL A 133 -0.30 -2.24 -2.97
C VAL A 133 -1.27 -2.60 -1.86
N LEU A 134 -1.65 -1.60 -1.07
CA LEU A 134 -2.45 -1.73 0.13
C LEU A 134 -3.72 -0.88 0.04
N ARG A 135 -4.85 -1.39 0.53
CA ARG A 135 -6.14 -0.68 0.59
C ARG A 135 -6.64 -0.59 2.01
N SER A 136 -6.99 0.62 2.44
CA SER A 136 -7.62 0.82 3.75
C SER A 136 -9.04 0.26 3.74
N GLY A 137 -9.30 -0.69 4.63
CA GLY A 137 -10.61 -1.28 4.88
C GLY A 137 -11.40 -0.56 5.97
N LYS A 138 -12.57 -1.11 6.31
CA LYS A 138 -13.37 -0.64 7.45
C LYS A 138 -12.69 -1.04 8.76
N LYS A 139 -12.86 -0.21 9.80
CA LYS A 139 -12.35 -0.46 11.17
C LYS A 139 -10.82 -0.65 11.27
N GLY A 140 -10.05 -0.03 10.38
CA GLY A 140 -8.58 -0.10 10.41
C GLY A 140 -7.99 -1.40 9.89
N HIS A 141 -8.78 -2.27 9.28
CA HIS A 141 -8.24 -3.43 8.56
C HIS A 141 -7.53 -2.98 7.28
N VAL A 142 -6.41 -3.61 6.93
CA VAL A 142 -5.67 -3.34 5.71
C VAL A 142 -5.68 -4.56 4.81
N SER A 143 -6.03 -4.33 3.55
CA SER A 143 -6.02 -5.37 2.53
C SER A 143 -4.81 -5.24 1.61
N ILE A 144 -4.23 -6.37 1.24
CA ILE A 144 -3.09 -6.51 0.34
C ILE A 144 -3.62 -6.87 -1.04
N LEU A 145 -3.26 -6.10 -2.06
CA LEU A 145 -3.71 -6.28 -3.45
C LEU A 145 -2.58 -6.74 -4.37
N ALA A 146 -1.34 -6.36 -4.02
CA ALA A 146 -0.17 -6.75 -4.77
C ALA A 146 1.03 -6.93 -3.84
N TRP A 147 1.92 -7.87 -4.19
CA TRP A 147 3.18 -8.12 -3.51
C TRP A 147 4.28 -8.50 -4.50
N LYS A 148 5.46 -7.89 -4.37
CA LYS A 148 6.66 -8.31 -5.09
C LYS A 148 7.90 -8.12 -4.22
N GLY A 149 8.68 -9.19 -4.07
CA GLY A 149 10.02 -9.13 -3.47
C GLY A 149 11.09 -9.09 -4.56
N VAL A 150 12.12 -8.28 -4.37
CA VAL A 150 13.29 -8.16 -5.24
C VAL A 150 14.54 -8.27 -4.37
N GLN A 151 15.43 -9.21 -4.72
CA GLN A 151 16.76 -9.27 -4.12
C GLN A 151 17.65 -8.24 -4.82
N SER A 152 18.29 -7.36 -4.05
CA SER A 152 19.23 -6.35 -4.58
C SER A 152 20.66 -6.86 -4.67
#